data_AF-Q4UA59-F1
#
_entry.id   AF-Q4UA59-F1
#
_cell.length_a   1.000
_cell.length_b   1.000
_cell.length_c   1.000
_cell.angle_alpha   90.00
_cell.angle_beta   90.00
_cell.angle_gamma   90.00
#
_symmetry.space_group_name_H-M   'P 1'
#
loop_
_entity.id
_entity.type
_entity.pdbx_description
1 polymer ?
#
loop_
_entity_poly.entity_id
_entity_poly.type
_entity_poly.pdbx_seq_one_letter_code
_entity_poly.pdbx_strand_id
1 'polypeptide(L)'
;MFPQVVQAPYPKYLAILRNGKPYVIRKNSLSEPWYNITHLRYDIEKLLFTDSNNKDYNYLQCSVELYELILVIEFGFNCKKVWFDSKLCWTLTNSQEYPKFLGLHLRTNQIFLMFSKLRLELLDVENPKVEEGEIEGNMSGKRPGQLDWVRNNKYTKMSNSTNPFRPMIDPTKLVDTNPFSKYVRRRLIREAELKPVEEPSQSCPKQHQATLENDNEVDKVTKIDVIGKSYKNIVKLFHENTSNVIECNGYNLTVHGDNYSYKLNESASSDNLNSTSTSFRKENPKKLPPKSIVYYKKEKNVVLETRTKFIMYNLEDPDLTPINYKLPEIKLLSQDNEGNIIPLSSNEYSVQLSLYMAVKFIYTFADEAVCTQVEYGRRIFWKSKPGQNKPLYIVCSYWTRRIQIIFQDKIVLTDLKNPNSIPSSLKIPPEISLYKTNEQGKTVRLNCRDYRVELNPCKKLRYVVNEEVNCTELRHKGRVVWKYKEGPIPLSFVYSSILKTISVAYKTGTRSYQLELGQWVPTETTNTN
;
A
#
# COMPACT_ATOMS: atom_id res chain seq x y z
N MET A 1 16.82 -15.71 32.95
CA MET A 1 15.88 -16.48 32.10
C MET A 1 15.98 -15.95 30.68
N PHE A 2 16.57 -16.71 29.76
CA PHE A 2 16.59 -16.33 28.35
C PHE A 2 15.23 -16.66 27.72
N PRO A 3 14.59 -15.74 26.97
CA PRO A 3 13.32 -16.03 26.33
C PRO A 3 13.51 -17.17 25.33
N GLN A 4 12.79 -18.27 25.53
CA GLN A 4 12.72 -19.35 24.54
C GLN A 4 12.20 -18.76 23.23
N VAL A 5 13.07 -18.70 22.22
CA VAL A 5 12.69 -18.29 20.87
C VAL A 5 11.81 -19.41 20.29
N VAL A 6 10.49 -19.25 20.38
CA VAL A 6 9.54 -20.18 19.77
C VAL A 6 9.72 -20.10 18.26
N GLN A 7 10.41 -21.09 17.71
CA GLN A 7 10.63 -21.18 16.29
C GLN A 7 9.30 -21.53 15.59
N ALA A 8 9.02 -20.90 14.44
CA ALA A 8 7.87 -21.26 13.62
C ALA A 8 7.87 -22.79 13.33
N PRO A 9 6.70 -23.46 13.37
CA PRO A 9 6.62 -24.89 13.13
C PRO A 9 7.12 -25.21 11.73
N TYR A 10 7.82 -26.33 11.63
CA TYR A 10 8.33 -26.84 10.37
C TYR A 10 7.20 -27.42 9.50
N PRO A 11 7.34 -27.44 8.15
CA PRO A 11 8.49 -27.00 7.38
C PRO A 11 8.62 -25.47 7.29
N LYS A 12 9.87 -24.98 7.29
CA LYS A 12 10.20 -23.58 7.01
C LYS A 12 10.59 -23.42 5.55
N TYR A 13 10.25 -22.28 4.98
CA TYR A 13 10.56 -21.94 3.59
C TYR A 13 11.30 -20.61 3.55
N LEU A 14 12.22 -20.47 2.62
CA LEU A 14 12.85 -19.21 2.26
C LEU A 14 12.88 -19.14 0.73
N ALA A 15 12.59 -17.96 0.18
CA ALA A 15 12.79 -17.69 -1.23
C ALA A 15 13.64 -16.44 -1.38
N ILE A 16 14.48 -16.42 -2.42
CA ILE A 16 15.24 -15.26 -2.87
C ILE A 16 15.13 -15.15 -4.39
N LEU A 17 15.20 -13.94 -4.92
CA LEU A 17 15.31 -13.74 -6.37
C LEU A 17 16.77 -13.84 -6.80
N ARG A 18 17.05 -14.66 -7.82
CA ARG A 18 18.35 -14.75 -8.50
C ARG A 18 18.11 -14.60 -10.00
N ASN A 19 18.66 -13.53 -10.59
CA ASN A 19 18.51 -13.23 -12.02
C ASN A 19 17.03 -13.21 -12.46
N GLY A 20 16.16 -12.58 -11.67
CA GLY A 20 14.72 -12.52 -11.94
C GLY A 20 13.93 -13.80 -11.67
N LYS A 21 14.59 -14.91 -11.29
CA LYS A 21 13.93 -16.19 -10.99
C LYS A 21 13.84 -16.45 -9.48
N PRO A 22 12.74 -17.04 -8.97
CA PRO A 22 12.67 -17.46 -7.60
C PRO A 22 13.60 -18.66 -7.36
N TYR A 23 14.40 -18.59 -6.30
CA TYR A 23 15.16 -19.70 -5.75
C TYR A 23 14.58 -20.02 -4.37
N VAL A 24 13.96 -21.20 -4.25
CA VAL A 24 13.19 -21.61 -3.09
C VAL A 24 13.88 -22.75 -2.36
N ILE A 25 14.14 -22.56 -1.08
CA ILE A 25 14.67 -23.58 -0.19
C ILE A 25 13.68 -23.90 0.93
N ARG A 26 13.69 -25.16 1.38
CA ARG A 26 12.82 -25.68 2.44
C ARG A 26 13.65 -26.42 3.48
N LYS A 27 13.29 -26.28 4.74
CA LYS A 27 13.84 -27.04 5.86
C LYS A 27 12.68 -27.80 6.51
N ASN A 28 12.74 -29.12 6.68
CA ASN A 28 11.62 -29.89 7.24
C ASN A 28 11.68 -30.08 8.76
N SER A 29 12.85 -29.91 9.37
CA SER A 29 13.03 -30.04 10.80
C SER A 29 14.21 -29.19 11.26
N LEU A 30 14.45 -29.09 12.57
CA LEU A 30 15.55 -28.31 13.12
C LEU A 30 16.91 -28.88 12.71
N SER A 31 17.03 -30.21 12.70
CA SER A 31 18.25 -30.97 12.42
C SER A 31 18.55 -31.16 10.94
N GLU A 32 17.53 -31.19 10.08
CA GLU A 32 17.74 -31.35 8.63
C GLU A 32 18.38 -30.11 7.98
N PRO A 33 19.21 -30.27 6.93
CA PRO A 33 19.71 -29.13 6.16
C PRO A 33 18.58 -28.44 5.36
N TRP A 34 18.89 -27.28 4.78
CA TRP A 34 18.01 -26.64 3.80
C TRP A 34 18.15 -27.34 2.45
N TYR A 35 17.04 -27.73 1.83
CA TYR A 35 16.99 -28.36 0.51
C TYR A 35 16.44 -27.38 -0.53
N ASN A 36 17.03 -27.37 -1.72
CA ASN A 36 16.52 -26.63 -2.86
C ASN A 36 15.28 -27.35 -3.44
N ILE A 37 14.14 -26.67 -3.40
CA ILE A 37 12.86 -27.17 -3.91
C ILE A 37 12.33 -26.31 -5.07
N THR A 38 13.19 -25.50 -5.68
CA THR A 38 12.82 -24.61 -6.80
C THR A 38 12.21 -25.40 -7.97
N HIS A 39 12.75 -26.59 -8.25
CA HIS A 39 12.26 -27.47 -9.31
C HIS A 39 10.86 -28.05 -9.05
N LEU A 40 10.36 -27.97 -7.81
CA LEU A 40 9.00 -28.37 -7.44
C LEU A 40 8.01 -27.20 -7.56
N ARG A 41 8.40 -26.11 -8.21
CA ARG A 41 7.57 -24.91 -8.41
C ARG A 41 7.31 -24.72 -9.90
N TYR A 42 6.21 -24.04 -10.20
CA TYR A 42 5.95 -23.63 -11.57
C TYR A 42 7.12 -22.83 -12.11
N ASP A 43 7.59 -23.25 -13.28
CA ASP A 43 8.67 -22.59 -13.98
C ASP A 43 8.12 -21.33 -14.64
N ILE A 44 8.48 -20.16 -14.08
CA ILE A 44 7.97 -18.87 -14.56
C ILE A 44 8.44 -18.54 -15.97
N GLU A 45 9.46 -19.22 -16.49
CA GLU A 45 9.89 -19.04 -17.89
C GLU A 45 8.88 -19.58 -18.89
N LYS A 46 8.01 -20.47 -18.43
CA LYS A 46 6.91 -21.01 -19.23
C LYS A 46 5.71 -20.09 -19.29
N LEU A 47 5.71 -18.98 -18.54
CA LEU A 47 4.66 -17.97 -18.61
C LEU A 47 4.84 -17.08 -19.84
N LEU A 48 3.76 -16.91 -20.58
CA LEU A 48 3.63 -15.94 -21.66
C LEU A 48 2.36 -15.12 -21.45
N PHE A 49 2.44 -13.82 -21.71
CA PHE A 49 1.34 -12.89 -21.53
C PHE A 49 1.06 -12.22 -22.86
N THR A 50 -0.20 -12.16 -23.29
CA THR A 50 -0.58 -11.47 -24.52
C THR A 50 -1.38 -10.21 -24.15
N ASP A 51 -1.03 -9.06 -24.71
CA ASP A 51 -1.74 -7.81 -24.48
C ASP A 51 -3.00 -7.65 -25.37
N SER A 52 -3.67 -6.49 -25.26
CA SER A 52 -4.84 -6.15 -26.08
C SER A 52 -4.54 -6.01 -27.58
N ASN A 53 -3.29 -5.82 -27.97
CA ASN A 53 -2.83 -5.69 -29.36
C ASN A 53 -2.30 -7.03 -29.92
N ASN A 54 -2.52 -8.14 -29.21
CA ASN A 54 -1.97 -9.46 -29.53
C ASN A 54 -0.43 -9.49 -29.57
N LYS A 55 0.23 -8.61 -28.81
CA LYS A 55 1.66 -8.66 -28.61
C LYS A 55 1.98 -9.52 -27.40
N ASP A 56 2.93 -10.44 -27.59
CA ASP A 56 3.37 -11.34 -26.54
C ASP A 56 4.52 -10.75 -25.71
N TYR A 57 4.45 -11.01 -24.42
CA TYR A 57 5.39 -10.60 -23.40
C TYR A 57 5.77 -11.80 -22.55
N ASN A 58 7.04 -11.92 -22.20
CA ASN A 58 7.49 -12.86 -21.17
C ASN A 58 7.69 -12.13 -19.83
N TYR A 59 7.97 -12.90 -18.77
CA TYR A 59 8.18 -12.34 -17.44
C TYR A 59 9.39 -11.39 -17.33
N LEU A 60 10.40 -11.50 -18.21
CA LEU A 60 11.57 -10.61 -18.20
C LEU A 60 11.24 -9.19 -18.71
N GLN A 61 10.14 -9.06 -19.45
CA GLN A 61 9.60 -7.78 -19.91
C GLN A 61 8.61 -7.16 -18.89
N CYS A 62 8.39 -7.85 -17.76
CA CYS A 62 7.54 -7.40 -16.68
C CYS A 62 8.39 -6.98 -15.47
N SER A 63 7.79 -6.24 -14.53
CA SER A 63 8.42 -5.97 -13.24
C SER A 63 8.18 -7.17 -12.31
N VAL A 64 9.26 -7.78 -11.80
CA VAL A 64 9.20 -9.00 -11.00
C VAL A 64 9.74 -8.72 -9.59
N GLU A 65 8.87 -8.81 -8.60
CA GLU A 65 9.22 -8.64 -7.18
C GLU A 65 8.92 -9.93 -6.39
N LEU A 66 9.60 -10.15 -5.26
CA LEU A 66 9.36 -11.29 -4.36
C LEU A 66 9.01 -10.80 -2.96
N TYR A 67 7.83 -11.18 -2.48
CA TYR A 67 7.33 -10.89 -1.14
C TYR A 67 7.26 -12.15 -0.30
N GLU A 68 8.31 -12.39 0.49
CA GLU A 68 8.49 -13.62 1.28
C GLU A 68 8.47 -14.87 0.41
N LEU A 69 7.30 -15.46 0.19
CA LEU A 69 7.07 -16.66 -0.63
C LEU A 69 6.08 -16.40 -1.76
N ILE A 70 5.79 -15.14 -2.09
CA ILE A 70 4.90 -14.76 -3.19
C ILE A 70 5.73 -13.99 -4.21
N LEU A 71 5.95 -14.58 -5.37
CA LEU A 71 6.50 -13.88 -6.51
C LEU A 71 5.37 -13.07 -7.16
N VAL A 72 5.59 -11.79 -7.39
CA VAL A 72 4.60 -10.90 -8.03
C VAL A 72 5.20 -10.37 -9.33
N ILE A 73 4.47 -10.58 -10.42
CA ILE A 73 4.76 -10.08 -11.75
C ILE A 73 3.75 -8.96 -12.02
N GLU A 74 4.21 -7.73 -12.13
CA GLU A 74 3.39 -6.56 -12.46
C GLU A 74 3.35 -6.36 -13.97
N PHE A 75 2.14 -6.24 -14.51
CA PHE A 75 1.91 -6.01 -15.92
C PHE A 75 1.99 -4.52 -16.22
N GLY A 76 2.99 -4.12 -17.00
CA GLY A 76 3.09 -2.77 -17.58
C GLY A 76 2.22 -2.57 -18.82
N PHE A 77 1.23 -3.45 -19.04
CA PHE A 77 0.37 -3.50 -20.22
C PHE A 77 -0.97 -4.15 -19.88
N ASN A 78 -1.96 -3.97 -20.74
CA ASN A 78 -3.30 -4.56 -20.59
C ASN A 78 -3.28 -6.06 -20.97
N CYS A 79 -2.94 -6.92 -20.02
CA CYS A 79 -2.82 -8.37 -20.23
C CYS A 79 -4.19 -9.01 -20.51
N LYS A 80 -4.39 -9.49 -21.73
CA LYS A 80 -5.63 -10.12 -22.21
C LYS A 80 -5.61 -11.65 -22.08
N LYS A 81 -4.44 -12.27 -22.26
CA LYS A 81 -4.28 -13.74 -22.14
C LYS A 81 -3.06 -14.08 -21.31
N VAL A 82 -3.16 -15.19 -20.58
CA VAL A 82 -2.04 -15.80 -19.85
C VAL A 82 -1.91 -17.23 -20.31
N TRP A 83 -0.72 -17.56 -20.80
CA TRP A 83 -0.34 -18.90 -21.20
C TRP A 83 0.68 -19.46 -20.23
N PHE A 84 0.63 -20.77 -20.00
CA PHE A 84 1.66 -21.50 -19.29
C PHE A 84 2.03 -22.75 -20.07
N ASP A 85 3.30 -22.91 -20.42
CA ASP A 85 3.81 -24.07 -21.16
C ASP A 85 3.04 -24.31 -22.47
N SER A 86 2.80 -23.23 -23.22
CA SER A 86 2.01 -23.22 -24.47
C SER A 86 0.53 -23.59 -24.31
N LYS A 87 0.01 -23.72 -23.10
CA LYS A 87 -1.43 -23.90 -22.83
C LYS A 87 -2.06 -22.57 -22.44
N LEU A 88 -3.19 -22.21 -23.04
CA LEU A 88 -3.96 -21.05 -22.64
C LEU A 88 -4.56 -21.34 -21.26
N CYS A 89 -4.12 -20.60 -20.24
CA CYS A 89 -4.60 -20.80 -18.86
C CYS A 89 -5.70 -19.83 -18.49
N TRP A 90 -5.70 -18.65 -19.09
CA TRP A 90 -6.69 -17.62 -18.85
C TRP A 90 -6.79 -16.69 -20.05
N THR A 91 -8.02 -16.28 -20.34
CA THR A 91 -8.36 -15.29 -21.35
C THR A 91 -9.37 -14.33 -20.74
N LEU A 92 -9.28 -13.06 -21.08
CA LEU A 92 -10.25 -12.06 -20.66
C LEU A 92 -11.58 -12.32 -21.37
N THR A 93 -12.50 -13.05 -20.72
CA THR A 93 -13.83 -13.37 -21.25
C THR A 93 -14.79 -12.18 -21.21
N ASN A 94 -14.62 -11.28 -20.24
CA ASN A 94 -15.47 -10.10 -20.04
C ASN A 94 -14.65 -8.81 -20.08
N SER A 95 -15.12 -7.80 -20.82
CA SER A 95 -14.44 -6.51 -21.08
C SER A 95 -14.25 -5.60 -19.85
N GLN A 96 -14.50 -6.09 -18.63
CA GLN A 96 -14.65 -5.22 -17.47
C GLN A 96 -13.34 -4.80 -16.82
N GLU A 97 -12.26 -5.59 -16.85
CA GLU A 97 -11.01 -5.22 -16.19
C GLU A 97 -9.81 -6.10 -16.59
N TYR A 98 -8.66 -5.49 -16.88
CA TYR A 98 -7.39 -6.21 -17.05
C TYR A 98 -6.72 -6.50 -15.69
N PRO A 99 -6.10 -7.68 -15.50
CA PRO A 99 -5.30 -7.92 -14.32
C PRO A 99 -4.10 -6.97 -14.32
N LYS A 100 -3.73 -6.47 -13.14
CA LYS A 100 -2.54 -5.63 -12.94
C LYS A 100 -1.33 -6.45 -12.50
N PHE A 101 -1.57 -7.58 -11.85
CA PHE A 101 -0.50 -8.44 -11.35
C PHE A 101 -0.84 -9.92 -11.54
N LEU A 102 0.21 -10.72 -11.66
CA LEU A 102 0.17 -12.16 -11.43
C LEU A 102 0.99 -12.48 -10.20
N GLY A 103 0.38 -13.15 -9.23
CA GLY A 103 1.05 -13.65 -8.04
C GLY A 103 1.24 -15.17 -8.10
N LEU A 104 2.46 -15.63 -7.85
CA LEU A 104 2.80 -17.04 -7.68
C LEU A 104 3.18 -17.30 -6.22
N HIS A 105 2.33 -18.04 -5.51
CA HIS A 105 2.55 -18.43 -4.13
C HIS A 105 3.50 -19.64 -4.05
N LEU A 106 4.79 -19.40 -3.93
CA LEU A 106 5.88 -20.39 -3.92
C LEU A 106 5.76 -21.46 -2.81
N ARG A 107 4.95 -21.26 -1.77
CA ARG A 107 4.68 -22.34 -0.80
C ARG A 107 3.67 -23.37 -1.31
N THR A 108 2.52 -22.91 -1.78
CA THR A 108 1.37 -23.73 -2.21
C THR A 108 1.43 -24.06 -3.70
N ASN A 109 2.36 -23.43 -4.42
CA ASN A 109 2.51 -23.52 -5.87
C ASN A 109 1.21 -23.13 -6.61
N GLN A 110 0.56 -22.05 -6.19
CA GLN A 110 -0.67 -21.55 -6.81
C GLN A 110 -0.40 -20.23 -7.52
N ILE A 111 -1.00 -20.04 -8.69
CA ILE A 111 -0.95 -18.78 -9.44
C ILE A 111 -2.29 -18.07 -9.34
N PHE A 112 -2.29 -16.77 -9.13
CA PHE A 112 -3.49 -15.94 -9.10
C PHE A 112 -3.29 -14.65 -9.87
N LEU A 113 -4.34 -14.19 -10.53
CA LEU A 113 -4.42 -12.89 -11.15
C LEU A 113 -5.02 -11.89 -10.16
N MET A 114 -4.41 -10.71 -10.07
CA MET A 114 -4.85 -9.62 -9.21
C MET A 114 -5.30 -8.44 -10.06
N PHE A 115 -6.54 -8.01 -9.85
CA PHE A 115 -7.15 -6.88 -10.53
C PHE A 115 -7.12 -5.62 -9.64
N SER A 116 -7.40 -4.45 -10.21
CA SER A 116 -7.33 -3.17 -9.49
C SER A 116 -8.38 -3.03 -8.39
N LYS A 117 -9.56 -3.66 -8.56
CA LYS A 117 -10.64 -3.72 -7.55
C LYS A 117 -10.44 -4.81 -6.49
N LEU A 118 -9.20 -5.27 -6.26
CA LEU A 118 -8.87 -6.36 -5.33
C LEU A 118 -9.55 -7.70 -5.64
N ARG A 119 -10.12 -7.85 -6.85
CA ARG A 119 -10.58 -9.15 -7.34
C ARG A 119 -9.33 -10.03 -7.51
N LEU A 120 -9.42 -11.24 -6.98
CA LEU A 120 -8.41 -12.28 -7.11
C LEU A 120 -9.04 -13.44 -7.88
N GLU A 121 -8.35 -13.90 -8.91
CA GLU A 121 -8.80 -15.04 -9.70
C GLU A 121 -7.70 -16.10 -9.66
N LEU A 122 -8.05 -17.30 -9.19
CA LEU A 122 -7.11 -18.42 -9.13
C LEU A 122 -6.93 -18.96 -10.55
N LEU A 123 -5.68 -19.03 -11.01
CA LEU A 123 -5.33 -19.58 -12.31
C LEU A 123 -5.10 -21.08 -12.17
N ASP A 124 -5.99 -21.89 -12.75
CA ASP A 124 -5.80 -23.34 -12.82
C ASP A 124 -4.91 -23.68 -14.03
N VAL A 125 -3.62 -23.82 -13.74
CA VAL A 125 -2.59 -24.12 -14.74
C VAL A 125 -2.62 -25.59 -15.17
N GLU A 126 -3.11 -26.47 -14.31
CA GLU A 126 -3.15 -27.91 -14.57
C GLU A 126 -4.37 -28.29 -15.40
N ASN A 127 -5.52 -27.65 -15.13
CA ASN A 127 -6.79 -27.89 -15.82
C ASN A 127 -7.46 -26.56 -16.22
N PRO A 128 -6.94 -25.87 -17.25
CA PRO A 128 -7.45 -24.56 -17.62
C PRO A 128 -8.90 -24.65 -18.13
N LYS A 129 -9.78 -23.84 -17.56
CA LYS A 129 -11.19 -23.71 -17.97
C LYS A 129 -11.30 -22.74 -19.14
N VAL A 130 -10.81 -23.13 -20.30
CA VAL A 130 -11.01 -22.35 -21.53
C VAL A 130 -12.13 -23.01 -22.32
N GLU A 131 -13.13 -22.23 -22.73
CA GLU A 131 -14.25 -22.72 -23.54
C GLU A 131 -13.70 -23.30 -24.85
N GLU A 132 -14.13 -24.52 -25.20
CA GLU A 132 -13.60 -25.34 -26.30
C GLU A 132 -13.73 -24.71 -27.71
N GLY A 133 -14.29 -23.50 -27.82
CA GLY A 133 -14.42 -22.75 -29.07
C GLY A 133 -13.21 -21.89 -29.45
N GLU A 134 -12.28 -21.60 -28.54
CA GLU A 134 -11.08 -20.77 -28.81
C GLU A 134 -9.80 -21.63 -28.94
N ILE A 135 -9.85 -22.72 -29.72
CA ILE A 135 -8.63 -23.47 -30.07
C ILE A 135 -7.89 -22.67 -31.15
N GLU A 136 -7.26 -21.56 -30.75
CA GLU A 136 -6.27 -20.86 -31.57
C GLU A 136 -5.14 -21.84 -31.91
N GLY A 137 -4.76 -21.88 -33.18
CA GLY A 137 -3.81 -22.84 -33.73
C GLY A 137 -2.53 -22.93 -32.90
N ASN A 138 -2.06 -24.17 -32.68
CA ASN A 138 -0.83 -24.50 -31.96
C ASN A 138 0.26 -23.44 -32.16
N MET A 139 0.60 -22.71 -31.10
CA MET A 139 1.79 -21.85 -31.01
C MET A 139 3.12 -22.64 -31.12
N SER A 140 3.08 -23.91 -31.53
CA SER A 140 4.19 -24.86 -31.50
C SER A 140 5.36 -24.53 -32.43
N GLY A 141 5.30 -23.44 -33.20
CA GLY A 141 6.35 -23.03 -34.13
C GLY A 141 7.17 -21.81 -33.71
N LYS A 142 6.68 -20.98 -32.78
CA LYS A 142 7.36 -19.75 -32.37
C LYS A 142 7.89 -19.90 -30.95
N ARG A 143 8.94 -20.70 -30.76
CA ARG A 143 9.92 -20.28 -29.75
C ARG A 143 10.32 -18.86 -30.17
N PRO A 144 10.26 -17.86 -29.29
CA PRO A 144 10.90 -16.59 -29.58
C PRO A 144 12.30 -16.94 -30.04
N GLY A 145 12.62 -16.65 -31.31
CA GLY A 145 13.98 -16.80 -31.80
C GLY A 145 14.86 -16.19 -30.73
N GLN A 146 15.88 -16.93 -30.32
CA GLN A 146 16.94 -16.45 -29.46
C GLN A 146 17.59 -15.27 -30.19
N LEU A 147 16.93 -14.11 -30.18
CA LEU A 147 17.44 -12.86 -30.67
C LEU A 147 18.51 -12.53 -29.66
N ASP A 148 19.75 -12.51 -30.13
CA ASP A 148 20.90 -12.00 -29.40
C ASP A 148 20.60 -10.56 -28.95
N TRP A 149 20.01 -10.46 -27.77
CA TRP A 149 19.78 -9.18 -27.15
C TRP A 149 21.10 -8.70 -26.57
N VAL A 150 21.71 -7.76 -27.29
CA VAL A 150 22.74 -6.88 -26.78
C VAL A 150 22.18 -6.19 -25.54
N ARG A 151 22.83 -6.50 -24.43
CA ARG A 151 22.57 -6.10 -23.06
C ARG A 151 22.40 -4.58 -22.92
N ASN A 152 21.16 -4.09 -22.87
CA ASN A 152 20.84 -2.70 -22.46
C ASN A 152 19.82 -2.60 -21.30
N ASN A 153 19.73 -3.63 -20.45
CA ASN A 153 19.22 -3.45 -19.10
C ASN A 153 20.41 -3.23 -18.17
N LYS A 154 20.54 -1.99 -17.65
CA LYS A 154 21.52 -1.61 -16.61
C LYS A 154 21.24 -2.41 -15.33
N TYR A 155 21.79 -3.62 -15.26
CA TYR A 155 22.12 -4.23 -13.98
C TYR A 155 23.35 -3.52 -13.44
N THR A 156 23.21 -2.80 -12.33
CA THR A 156 24.34 -2.26 -11.56
C THR A 156 25.17 -3.44 -11.04
N LYS A 157 26.22 -3.79 -11.79
CA LYS A 157 27.22 -4.79 -11.42
C LYS A 157 28.05 -4.19 -10.30
N MET A 158 27.85 -4.64 -9.06
CA MET A 158 28.85 -4.42 -8.01
C MET A 158 30.11 -5.18 -8.41
N SER A 159 31.25 -4.51 -8.34
CA SER A 159 32.56 -5.07 -8.62
C SER A 159 32.90 -6.16 -7.59
N ASN A 160 33.19 -7.36 -8.10
CA ASN A 160 33.88 -8.38 -7.32
C ASN A 160 35.35 -7.97 -7.22
N SER A 161 35.74 -7.44 -6.07
CA SER A 161 37.14 -7.38 -5.67
C SER A 161 37.60 -8.78 -5.30
N THR A 162 38.61 -9.25 -6.02
CA THR A 162 39.34 -10.49 -5.79
C THR A 162 40.03 -10.41 -4.43
N ASN A 163 39.76 -11.37 -3.54
CA ASN A 163 40.75 -11.79 -2.55
C ASN A 163 40.52 -13.27 -2.17
N PRO A 164 41.57 -14.10 -2.17
CA PRO A 164 41.48 -15.50 -1.80
C PRO A 164 41.71 -15.66 -0.30
N PHE A 165 40.85 -16.42 0.38
CA PHE A 165 41.16 -16.95 1.71
C PHE A 165 41.17 -18.48 1.63
N ARG A 166 42.35 -19.05 1.87
CA ARG A 166 42.50 -20.41 2.44
C ARG A 166 42.61 -20.28 3.96
N PRO A 167 42.21 -21.29 4.74
CA PRO A 167 42.31 -21.26 6.21
C PRO A 167 43.56 -22.00 6.71
N MET A 168 44.24 -21.47 7.73
CA MET A 168 44.90 -22.26 8.80
C MET A 168 45.44 -21.39 9.96
N ILE A 169 44.84 -21.59 11.14
CA ILE A 169 45.39 -21.80 12.51
C ILE A 169 46.62 -21.00 13.01
N ASP A 170 46.35 -20.10 13.99
CA ASP A 170 46.96 -19.86 15.35
C ASP A 170 48.44 -19.39 15.55
N PRO A 171 48.80 -18.75 16.71
CA PRO A 171 49.54 -17.48 16.73
C PRO A 171 50.77 -17.46 17.66
N THR A 172 51.80 -16.65 17.35
CA THR A 172 52.74 -16.24 18.42
C THR A 172 53.55 -14.99 18.09
N LYS A 173 53.41 -13.98 18.98
CA LYS A 173 54.43 -13.15 19.67
C LYS A 173 55.39 -12.21 18.89
N LEU A 174 55.68 -11.09 19.61
CA LEU A 174 56.82 -10.13 19.57
C LEU A 174 56.66 -8.95 18.59
N VAL A 175 56.51 -7.68 19.04
CA VAL A 175 57.34 -6.72 19.84
C VAL A 175 57.96 -5.64 18.94
N ASP A 176 57.81 -4.40 19.41
CA ASP A 176 58.31 -3.07 19.04
C ASP A 176 59.49 -2.92 18.04
N THR A 177 59.43 -1.91 17.16
CA THR A 177 60.15 -0.62 17.34
C THR A 177 59.96 0.38 16.17
N ASN A 178 59.90 1.66 16.57
CA ASN A 178 59.91 3.00 15.95
C ASN A 178 61.02 3.27 14.87
N PRO A 179 61.31 4.52 14.38
CA PRO A 179 60.55 5.62 13.73
C PRO A 179 61.23 6.20 12.43
N PHE A 180 60.75 7.37 11.95
CA PHE A 180 61.23 8.32 10.89
C PHE A 180 60.61 8.13 9.49
N SER A 181 60.26 9.13 8.68
CA SER A 181 60.55 10.57 8.68
C SER A 181 59.60 11.32 7.69
N LYS A 182 59.21 12.54 8.08
CA LYS A 182 58.89 13.77 7.31
C LYS A 182 58.77 13.69 5.77
N TYR A 183 57.72 14.31 5.20
CA TYR A 183 57.88 15.52 4.35
C TYR A 183 56.56 16.29 4.18
N VAL A 184 56.75 17.60 4.05
CA VAL A 184 55.81 18.72 4.02
C VAL A 184 55.17 18.89 2.64
N ARG A 185 53.88 19.25 2.58
CA ARG A 185 53.37 20.25 1.60
C ARG A 185 52.01 20.83 1.99
N ARG A 186 52.04 22.10 2.41
CA ARG A 186 50.90 23.02 2.40
C ARG A 186 50.54 23.37 0.96
N ARG A 187 49.24 23.40 0.64
CA ARG A 187 48.69 24.28 -0.39
C ARG A 187 47.37 24.88 0.11
N LEU A 188 47.41 26.20 0.29
CA LEU A 188 46.24 27.06 0.32
C LEU A 188 45.50 26.96 -1.02
N ILE A 189 44.17 26.93 -0.97
CA ILE A 189 43.33 27.26 -2.12
C ILE A 189 42.50 28.48 -1.73
N ARG A 190 42.60 29.48 -2.62
CA ARG A 190 41.97 30.79 -2.59
C ARG A 190 40.45 30.68 -2.64
N GLU A 191 39.81 31.55 -1.88
CA GLU A 191 38.44 31.99 -2.10
C GLU A 191 38.35 32.71 -3.45
N ALA A 192 37.34 32.35 -4.25
CA ALA A 192 36.97 33.06 -5.46
C ALA A 192 35.63 33.75 -5.19
N GLU A 193 35.69 35.07 -5.13
CA GLU A 193 34.52 35.97 -5.20
C GLU A 193 33.84 35.81 -6.57
N LEU A 194 32.56 35.47 -6.56
CA LEU A 194 31.70 35.54 -7.75
C LEU A 194 30.90 36.83 -7.68
N LYS A 195 31.17 37.74 -8.63
CA LYS A 195 30.31 38.88 -8.95
C LYS A 195 29.02 38.39 -9.64
N PRO A 196 27.89 39.10 -9.48
CA PRO A 196 26.66 38.77 -10.17
C PRO A 196 26.75 39.19 -11.65
N VAL A 197 26.35 38.30 -12.54
CA VAL A 197 26.12 38.58 -13.96
C VAL A 197 24.66 39.02 -14.09
N GLU A 198 24.47 40.23 -14.59
CA GLU A 198 23.17 40.74 -15.04
C GLU A 198 22.77 40.01 -16.33
N GLU A 199 21.60 39.37 -16.33
CA GLU A 199 20.96 38.86 -17.55
C GLU A 199 20.04 39.93 -18.15
N PRO A 200 20.08 40.14 -19.48
CA PRO A 200 19.17 41.06 -20.16
C PRO A 200 17.79 40.44 -20.36
N SER A 201 16.76 41.20 -20.00
CA SER A 201 15.36 40.91 -20.22
C SER A 201 15.03 40.77 -21.70
N GLN A 202 14.71 39.55 -22.15
CA GLN A 202 14.14 39.29 -23.47
C GLN A 202 12.61 39.15 -23.34
N SER A 203 11.90 40.14 -23.86
CA SER A 203 10.44 40.20 -23.94
C SER A 203 9.88 39.11 -24.86
N CYS A 204 9.05 38.21 -24.33
CA CYS A 204 8.23 37.30 -25.13
C CYS A 204 6.95 37.99 -25.65
N PRO A 205 6.49 37.67 -26.87
CA PRO A 205 5.28 38.22 -27.43
C PRO A 205 4.02 37.54 -26.85
N LYS A 206 2.98 38.36 -26.67
CA LYS A 206 1.64 37.97 -26.20
C LYS A 206 1.05 36.89 -27.11
N GLN A 207 0.84 35.69 -26.57
CA GLN A 207 -0.06 34.70 -27.17
C GLN A 207 -1.50 35.05 -26.79
N HIS A 208 -2.37 35.10 -27.80
CA HIS A 208 -3.81 35.21 -27.65
C HIS A 208 -4.35 34.00 -26.87
N GLN A 209 -4.92 34.26 -25.70
CA GLN A 209 -5.76 33.30 -24.98
C GLN A 209 -7.05 33.08 -25.77
N ALA A 210 -7.20 31.88 -26.32
CA ALA A 210 -8.52 31.35 -26.64
C ALA A 210 -9.19 30.99 -25.30
N THR A 211 -10.25 31.72 -24.97
CA THR A 211 -11.14 31.45 -23.85
C THR A 211 -11.81 30.10 -24.11
N LEU A 212 -11.30 29.02 -23.52
CA LEU A 212 -12.11 27.83 -23.29
C LEU A 212 -13.16 28.22 -22.25
N GLU A 213 -14.38 28.44 -22.70
CA GLU A 213 -15.56 28.46 -21.85
C GLU A 213 -15.62 27.09 -21.16
N ASN A 214 -15.11 27.02 -19.93
CA ASN A 214 -15.38 25.91 -19.04
C ASN A 214 -16.88 25.97 -18.73
N ASP A 215 -17.65 25.11 -19.38
CA ASP A 215 -18.99 24.73 -18.95
C ASP A 215 -18.88 24.15 -17.53
N ASN A 216 -18.87 25.03 -16.54
CA ASN A 216 -19.06 24.69 -15.14
C ASN A 216 -20.53 24.29 -14.98
N GLU A 217 -20.87 23.10 -15.46
CA GLU A 217 -22.14 22.45 -15.17
C GLU A 217 -22.22 22.34 -13.65
N VAL A 218 -23.04 23.21 -13.04
CA VAL A 218 -23.17 23.31 -11.59
C VAL A 218 -23.59 21.94 -11.07
N ASP A 219 -22.73 21.34 -10.23
CA ASP A 219 -22.97 20.01 -9.64
C ASP A 219 -24.39 19.95 -9.07
N LYS A 220 -25.27 19.18 -9.72
CA LYS A 220 -26.65 19.00 -9.26
C LYS A 220 -26.63 18.32 -7.89
N VAL A 221 -27.19 18.99 -6.89
CA VAL A 221 -27.30 18.45 -5.53
C VAL A 221 -28.63 17.72 -5.39
N THR A 222 -28.60 16.45 -5.00
CA THR A 222 -29.79 15.65 -4.67
C THR A 222 -29.83 15.37 -3.18
N LYS A 223 -30.91 15.78 -2.51
CA LYS A 223 -31.20 15.41 -1.13
C LYS A 223 -31.89 14.05 -1.10
N ILE A 224 -31.35 13.12 -0.33
CA ILE A 224 -31.95 11.81 -0.09
C ILE A 224 -32.22 11.59 1.39
N ASP A 225 -33.34 10.96 1.70
CA ASP A 225 -33.61 10.44 3.03
C ASP A 225 -33.13 9.00 3.14
N VAL A 226 -32.26 8.71 4.11
CA VAL A 226 -31.71 7.37 4.34
C VAL A 226 -32.17 6.78 5.67
N ILE A 227 -32.80 7.58 6.54
CA ILE A 227 -33.23 7.14 7.87
C ILE A 227 -34.42 6.20 7.71
N GLY A 228 -34.39 5.08 8.42
CA GLY A 228 -35.42 4.05 8.32
C GLY A 228 -35.40 3.26 7.00
N LYS A 229 -34.47 3.49 6.06
CA LYS A 229 -34.38 2.66 4.85
C LYS A 229 -33.55 1.39 5.10
N SER A 230 -33.88 0.33 4.36
CA SER A 230 -33.03 -0.86 4.32
C SER A 230 -31.68 -0.52 3.66
N TYR A 231 -30.60 -1.22 4.03
CA TYR A 231 -29.28 -0.98 3.45
C TYR A 231 -29.26 -1.10 1.92
N LYS A 232 -30.00 -2.05 1.35
CA LYS A 232 -30.15 -2.18 -0.12
C LYS A 232 -30.86 -0.97 -0.72
N ASN A 233 -31.90 -0.43 -0.06
CA ASN A 233 -32.60 0.77 -0.54
C ASN A 233 -31.74 2.03 -0.43
N ILE A 234 -30.94 2.17 0.64
CA ILE A 234 -29.96 3.26 0.76
C ILE A 234 -29.01 3.21 -0.44
N VAL A 235 -28.40 2.05 -0.70
CA VAL A 235 -27.47 1.86 -1.83
C VAL A 235 -28.13 2.13 -3.18
N LYS A 236 -29.40 1.73 -3.35
CA LYS A 236 -30.16 2.01 -4.57
C LYS A 236 -30.31 3.52 -4.82
N LEU A 237 -30.55 4.32 -3.76
CA LEU A 237 -30.60 5.78 -3.89
C LEU A 237 -29.26 6.38 -4.34
N PHE A 238 -28.14 5.83 -3.86
CA PHE A 238 -26.81 6.23 -4.35
C PHE A 238 -26.60 5.82 -5.81
N HIS A 239 -27.04 4.62 -6.21
CA HIS A 239 -26.97 4.15 -7.60
C HIS A 239 -27.77 5.04 -8.56
N GLU A 240 -28.99 5.42 -8.19
CA GLU A 240 -29.87 6.31 -8.95
C GLU A 240 -29.33 7.74 -9.08
N ASN A 241 -28.34 8.12 -8.26
CA ASN A 241 -27.80 9.48 -8.18
C ASN A 241 -26.28 9.55 -8.37
N THR A 242 -25.70 8.62 -9.13
CA THR A 242 -24.23 8.52 -9.30
C THR A 242 -23.57 9.78 -9.87
N SER A 243 -24.30 10.58 -10.66
CA SER A 243 -23.84 11.85 -11.23
C SER A 243 -23.91 13.04 -10.26
N ASN A 244 -24.78 12.97 -9.25
CA ASN A 244 -25.16 14.10 -8.41
C ASN A 244 -24.29 14.16 -7.14
N VAL A 245 -24.19 15.34 -6.53
CA VAL A 245 -23.72 15.45 -5.14
C VAL A 245 -24.89 15.07 -4.24
N ILE A 246 -24.70 14.04 -3.42
CA ILE A 246 -25.76 13.50 -2.58
C ILE A 246 -25.66 14.13 -1.20
N GLU A 247 -26.76 14.70 -0.70
CA GLU A 247 -26.92 15.13 0.70
C GLU A 247 -27.83 14.13 1.41
N CYS A 248 -27.35 13.51 2.49
CA CYS A 248 -28.12 12.52 3.26
C CYS A 248 -28.74 13.19 4.50
N ASN A 249 -30.07 13.22 4.58
CA ASN A 249 -30.76 13.78 5.74
C ASN A 249 -30.34 13.06 7.04
N GLY A 250 -29.95 13.85 8.06
CA GLY A 250 -29.49 13.35 9.35
C GLY A 250 -28.02 12.90 9.39
N TYR A 251 -27.26 13.11 8.32
CA TYR A 251 -25.83 12.85 8.26
C TYR A 251 -25.06 14.12 7.93
N ASN A 252 -23.89 14.28 8.54
CA ASN A 252 -22.94 15.32 8.18
C ASN A 252 -22.08 14.82 7.02
N LEU A 253 -22.10 15.56 5.91
CA LEU A 253 -21.27 15.28 4.74
C LEU A 253 -19.87 15.86 4.92
N THR A 254 -18.85 15.07 4.62
CA THR A 254 -17.47 15.47 4.46
C THR A 254 -17.00 15.01 3.09
N VAL A 255 -16.46 15.94 2.28
CA VAL A 255 -16.02 15.67 0.91
C VAL A 255 -14.50 15.51 0.91
N HIS A 256 -14.02 14.44 0.29
CA HIS A 256 -12.62 14.03 0.25
C HIS A 256 -12.20 13.67 -1.17
N GLY A 257 -11.87 14.68 -1.97
CA GLY A 257 -11.67 14.49 -3.42
C GLY A 257 -12.95 13.98 -4.08
N ASP A 258 -12.91 12.79 -4.67
CA ASP A 258 -14.08 12.13 -5.28
C ASP A 258 -14.89 11.29 -4.29
N ASN A 259 -14.45 11.19 -3.04
CA ASN A 259 -15.09 10.36 -2.02
C ASN A 259 -15.97 11.23 -1.14
N TYR A 260 -17.16 10.74 -0.81
CA TYR A 260 -18.12 11.41 0.04
C TYR A 260 -18.33 10.59 1.31
N SER A 261 -18.05 11.17 2.47
CA SER A 261 -18.23 10.53 3.77
C SER A 261 -19.41 11.16 4.48
N TYR A 262 -20.35 10.34 4.93
CA TYR A 262 -21.55 10.75 5.64
C TYR A 262 -21.49 10.15 7.05
N LYS A 263 -21.41 10.99 8.07
CA LYS A 263 -21.42 10.54 9.47
C LYS A 263 -22.77 10.85 10.11
N LEU A 264 -23.41 9.85 10.72
CA LEU A 264 -24.71 10.03 11.37
C LEU A 264 -24.60 11.10 12.46
N ASN A 265 -25.53 12.06 12.47
CA ASN A 265 -25.58 13.06 13.53
C ASN A 265 -26.18 12.45 14.81
N GLU A 266 -25.36 12.28 15.85
CA GLU A 266 -25.78 11.61 17.08
C GLU A 266 -26.85 12.38 17.86
N SER A 267 -26.90 13.72 17.77
CA SER A 267 -27.98 14.52 18.39
C SER A 267 -29.30 14.36 17.65
N ALA A 268 -29.27 14.20 16.32
CA ALA A 268 -30.46 13.87 15.55
C ALA A 268 -30.97 12.45 15.86
N SER A 269 -30.12 11.56 16.40
CA SER A 269 -30.52 10.22 16.82
C SER A 269 -31.41 10.29 18.05
N SER A 270 -31.04 11.00 19.11
CA SER A 270 -31.83 11.02 20.37
C SER A 270 -33.25 11.59 20.18
N ASP A 271 -33.39 12.65 19.37
CA ASP A 271 -34.67 13.35 19.22
C ASP A 271 -35.59 12.66 18.19
N ASN A 272 -35.03 12.11 17.12
CA ASN A 272 -35.79 11.32 16.14
C ASN A 272 -36.11 9.89 16.61
N LEU A 273 -35.41 9.38 17.63
CA LEU A 273 -35.80 8.12 18.29
C LEU A 273 -37.14 8.25 19.02
N ASN A 274 -37.64 9.47 19.26
CA ASN A 274 -38.87 9.72 20.02
C ASN A 274 -40.02 10.34 19.22
N SER A 275 -39.80 11.10 18.13
CA SER A 275 -40.86 12.01 17.65
C SER A 275 -41.67 11.65 16.40
N THR A 276 -41.21 10.90 15.39
CA THR A 276 -42.01 10.85 14.11
C THR A 276 -41.99 9.57 13.26
N SER A 277 -41.32 8.48 13.64
CA SER A 277 -41.38 7.21 12.87
C SER A 277 -41.81 6.01 13.72
N THR A 278 -43.01 6.12 14.30
CA THR A 278 -43.65 5.00 15.02
C THR A 278 -44.11 3.88 14.09
N SER A 279 -44.31 4.13 12.79
CA SER A 279 -44.72 3.12 11.81
C SER A 279 -43.56 2.20 11.39
N PHE A 280 -42.34 2.71 11.14
CA PHE A 280 -41.24 1.88 10.66
C PHE A 280 -40.64 0.99 11.76
N ARG A 281 -40.63 1.46 13.02
CA ARG A 281 -40.21 0.63 14.17
C ARG A 281 -41.10 -0.58 14.41
N LYS A 282 -42.40 -0.50 14.06
CA LYS A 282 -43.31 -1.65 14.21
C LYS A 282 -43.00 -2.76 13.22
N GLU A 283 -42.51 -2.44 12.01
CA GLU A 283 -42.25 -3.44 10.98
C GLU A 283 -40.82 -4.03 11.02
N ASN A 284 -39.83 -3.32 11.56
CA ASN A 284 -38.46 -3.83 11.67
C ASN A 284 -37.65 -3.24 12.85
N PRO A 285 -37.98 -3.61 14.10
CA PRO A 285 -37.32 -3.06 15.30
C PRO A 285 -35.82 -3.40 15.43
N LYS A 286 -35.26 -4.21 14.52
CA LYS A 286 -33.88 -4.71 14.58
C LYS A 286 -32.88 -3.98 13.69
N LYS A 287 -33.29 -3.07 12.80
CA LYS A 287 -32.36 -2.44 11.84
C LYS A 287 -32.05 -1.00 12.24
N LEU A 288 -30.91 -0.83 12.91
CA LEU A 288 -30.33 0.48 13.18
C LEU A 288 -29.78 1.11 11.89
N PRO A 289 -29.85 2.44 11.75
CA PRO A 289 -29.19 3.14 10.65
C PRO A 289 -27.67 2.87 10.68
N PRO A 290 -26.99 2.92 9.52
CA PRO A 290 -25.54 2.84 9.51
C PRO A 290 -24.93 4.00 10.31
N LYS A 291 -23.81 3.76 11.00
CA LYS A 291 -23.07 4.80 11.72
C LYS A 291 -22.46 5.81 10.77
N SER A 292 -21.95 5.33 9.65
CA SER A 292 -21.41 6.13 8.57
C SER A 292 -21.68 5.46 7.22
N ILE A 293 -21.69 6.27 6.18
CA ILE A 293 -21.78 5.86 4.78
C ILE A 293 -20.60 6.49 4.07
N VAL A 294 -19.83 5.71 3.32
CA VAL A 294 -18.76 6.25 2.48
C VAL A 294 -19.06 5.87 1.04
N TYR A 295 -19.19 6.87 0.19
CA TYR A 295 -19.40 6.71 -1.25
C TYR A 295 -18.11 7.02 -2.00
N TYR A 296 -17.50 5.97 -2.55
CA TYR A 296 -16.35 6.05 -3.43
C TYR A 296 -16.85 6.24 -4.87
N LYS A 297 -17.03 7.50 -5.31
CA LYS A 297 -17.68 7.83 -6.59
C LYS A 297 -16.94 7.23 -7.78
N LYS A 298 -15.62 7.31 -7.81
CA LYS A 298 -14.78 6.80 -8.91
C LYS A 298 -14.85 5.27 -9.02
N GLU A 299 -14.74 4.58 -7.89
CA GLU A 299 -14.81 3.12 -7.85
C GLU A 299 -16.24 2.59 -7.83
N LYS A 300 -17.24 3.48 -7.80
CA LYS A 300 -18.66 3.19 -7.70
C LYS A 300 -18.99 2.22 -6.56
N ASN A 301 -18.39 2.43 -5.39
CA ASN A 301 -18.65 1.62 -4.20
C ASN A 301 -19.32 2.42 -3.09
N VAL A 302 -20.28 1.79 -2.40
CA VAL A 302 -20.89 2.34 -1.17
C VAL A 302 -20.54 1.43 -0.01
N VAL A 303 -19.90 1.99 1.02
CA VAL A 303 -19.55 1.29 2.25
C VAL A 303 -20.42 1.81 3.38
N LEU A 304 -21.15 0.89 4.02
CA LEU A 304 -21.99 1.17 5.18
C LEU A 304 -21.29 0.65 6.43
N GLU A 305 -21.01 1.53 7.39
CA GLU A 305 -20.50 1.14 8.70
C GLU A 305 -21.65 0.78 9.64
N THR A 306 -21.57 -0.38 10.29
CA THR A 306 -22.49 -0.79 11.36
C THR A 306 -21.71 -0.96 12.66
N ARG A 307 -22.39 -1.27 13.76
CA ARG A 307 -21.73 -1.51 15.06
C ARG A 307 -20.66 -2.60 15.05
N THR A 308 -20.79 -3.62 14.19
CA THR A 308 -19.96 -4.84 14.26
C THR A 308 -19.26 -5.20 12.95
N LYS A 309 -19.57 -4.49 11.86
CA LYS A 309 -19.04 -4.79 10.52
C LYS A 309 -19.19 -3.60 9.58
N PHE A 310 -18.43 -3.65 8.50
CA PHE A 310 -18.68 -2.85 7.30
C PHE A 310 -19.39 -3.69 6.24
N ILE A 311 -20.26 -3.07 5.45
CA ILE A 311 -20.96 -3.70 4.35
C ILE A 311 -20.67 -2.88 3.09
N MET A 312 -19.99 -3.48 2.13
CA MET A 312 -19.65 -2.85 0.86
C MET A 312 -20.60 -3.33 -0.24
N TYR A 313 -21.08 -2.39 -1.04
CA TYR A 313 -21.83 -2.65 -2.26
C TYR A 313 -21.08 -2.04 -3.43
N ASN A 314 -20.92 -2.82 -4.50
CA ASN A 314 -20.48 -2.32 -5.79
C ASN A 314 -21.72 -1.89 -6.57
N LEU A 315 -21.79 -0.63 -6.98
CA LEU A 315 -22.95 -0.09 -7.71
C LEU A 315 -22.99 -0.55 -9.17
N GLU A 316 -21.94 -1.20 -9.67
CA GLU A 316 -21.94 -1.85 -10.99
C GLU A 316 -22.50 -3.28 -10.94
N ASP A 317 -22.67 -3.85 -9.74
CA ASP A 317 -23.35 -5.14 -9.57
C ASP A 317 -24.88 -4.92 -9.68
N PRO A 318 -25.55 -5.47 -10.70
CA PRO A 318 -27.00 -5.29 -10.88
C PRO A 318 -27.81 -5.83 -9.70
N ASP A 319 -27.31 -6.85 -9.02
CA ASP A 319 -28.00 -7.47 -7.89
C ASP A 319 -27.74 -6.74 -6.56
N LEU A 320 -26.74 -5.84 -6.56
CA LEU A 320 -26.22 -5.13 -5.40
C LEU A 320 -25.89 -6.11 -4.26
N THR A 321 -25.06 -7.11 -4.56
CA THR A 321 -24.68 -8.15 -3.62
C THR A 321 -23.75 -7.58 -2.54
N PRO A 322 -24.11 -7.67 -1.24
CA PRO A 322 -23.30 -7.09 -0.18
C PRO A 322 -22.06 -7.94 0.14
N ILE A 323 -20.89 -7.30 0.19
CA ILE A 323 -19.67 -7.89 0.74
C ILE A 323 -19.53 -7.45 2.20
N ASN A 324 -19.51 -8.43 3.11
CA ASN A 324 -19.52 -8.18 4.56
C ASN A 324 -18.10 -8.30 5.14
N TYR A 325 -17.61 -7.23 5.76
CA TYR A 325 -16.33 -7.19 6.45
C TYR A 325 -16.54 -7.08 7.97
N LYS A 326 -16.45 -8.19 8.69
CA LYS A 326 -16.54 -8.21 10.16
C LYS A 326 -15.37 -7.44 10.76
N LEU A 327 -15.64 -6.65 11.81
CA LEU A 327 -14.59 -6.01 12.58
C LEU A 327 -13.67 -7.08 13.20
N PRO A 328 -12.34 -6.89 13.16
CA PRO A 328 -11.40 -7.74 13.89
C PRO A 328 -11.73 -7.78 15.38
N GLU A 329 -11.56 -8.94 16.02
CA GLU A 329 -11.73 -9.12 17.48
C GLU A 329 -10.56 -8.54 18.29
N ILE A 330 -10.20 -7.29 17.99
CA ILE A 330 -9.17 -6.53 18.69
C ILE A 330 -9.78 -5.83 19.89
N LYS A 331 -9.12 -5.90 21.05
CA LYS A 331 -9.46 -5.11 22.23
C LYS A 331 -8.42 -4.03 22.39
N LEU A 332 -8.89 -2.79 22.45
CA LEU A 332 -8.06 -1.63 22.72
C LEU A 332 -8.31 -1.26 24.18
N LEU A 333 -7.26 -1.25 24.98
CA LEU A 333 -7.36 -1.12 26.43
C LEU A 333 -6.51 0.06 26.91
N SER A 334 -7.02 0.77 27.91
CA SER A 334 -6.35 1.82 28.66
C SER A 334 -5.96 1.34 30.06
N GLN A 335 -5.28 2.20 30.80
CA GLN A 335 -4.97 2.00 32.21
C GLN A 335 -5.49 3.22 32.97
N ASP A 336 -6.33 3.00 33.98
CA ASP A 336 -6.84 4.08 34.84
C ASP A 336 -5.78 4.54 35.88
N ASN A 337 -6.15 5.52 36.70
CA ASN A 337 -5.25 6.09 37.72
C ASN A 337 -4.86 5.10 38.84
N GLU A 338 -5.66 4.05 39.05
CA GLU A 338 -5.38 2.98 40.01
C GLU A 338 -4.53 1.86 39.41
N GLY A 339 -4.28 1.93 38.10
CA GLY A 339 -3.51 0.93 37.36
C GLY A 339 -4.35 -0.22 36.80
N ASN A 340 -5.67 -0.17 36.91
CA ASN A 340 -6.56 -1.18 36.34
C ASN A 340 -6.62 -1.07 34.82
N ILE A 341 -6.70 -2.21 34.14
CA ILE A 341 -6.83 -2.25 32.68
C ILE A 341 -8.30 -2.21 32.30
N ILE A 342 -8.72 -1.15 31.60
CA ILE A 342 -10.11 -0.94 31.18
C ILE A 342 -10.20 -0.89 29.65
N PRO A 343 -11.30 -1.37 29.04
CA PRO A 343 -11.49 -1.24 27.60
C PRO A 343 -11.72 0.22 27.22
N LEU A 344 -11.09 0.66 26.12
CA LEU A 344 -11.42 1.94 25.50
C LEU A 344 -12.86 1.91 25.01
N SER A 345 -13.58 2.97 25.32
CA SER A 345 -14.94 3.23 24.86
C SER A 345 -14.93 3.64 23.37
N SER A 346 -16.07 3.46 22.70
CA SER A 346 -16.15 3.68 21.24
C SER A 346 -16.07 5.15 20.81
N ASN A 347 -16.07 6.10 21.74
CA ASN A 347 -15.82 7.52 21.51
C ASN A 347 -14.33 7.89 21.66
N GLU A 348 -13.51 7.03 22.25
CA GLU A 348 -12.06 7.24 22.40
C GLU A 348 -11.27 6.82 21.15
N TYR A 349 -11.91 6.16 20.20
CA TYR A 349 -11.32 5.81 18.92
C TYR A 349 -12.37 5.76 17.81
N SER A 350 -11.91 5.89 16.57
CA SER A 350 -12.72 5.65 15.37
C SER A 350 -12.15 4.49 14.57
N VAL A 351 -12.99 3.84 13.77
CA VAL A 351 -12.58 2.75 12.87
C VAL A 351 -12.93 3.12 11.44
N GLN A 352 -11.96 3.07 10.54
CA GLN A 352 -12.16 3.31 9.12
C GLN A 352 -11.85 2.04 8.32
N LEU A 353 -12.65 1.76 7.30
CA LEU A 353 -12.33 0.73 6.30
C LEU A 353 -11.56 1.38 5.15
N SER A 354 -10.34 0.91 4.90
CA SER A 354 -9.59 1.28 3.70
C SER A 354 -9.64 0.12 2.72
N LEU A 355 -10.06 0.42 1.48
CA LEU A 355 -10.10 -0.51 0.36
C LEU A 355 -8.88 -0.36 -0.57
N TYR A 356 -8.01 0.62 -0.32
CA TYR A 356 -6.89 0.91 -1.20
C TYR A 356 -5.77 -0.13 -1.03
N MET A 357 -5.40 -0.81 -2.12
CA MET A 357 -4.41 -1.91 -2.23
C MET A 357 -4.73 -3.18 -1.42
N ALA A 358 -5.43 -3.07 -0.30
CA ALA A 358 -5.95 -4.20 0.48
C ALA A 358 -7.04 -3.71 1.42
N VAL A 359 -7.94 -4.62 1.81
CA VAL A 359 -8.93 -4.36 2.86
C VAL A 359 -8.23 -4.24 4.22
N LYS A 360 -8.29 -3.06 4.83
CA LYS A 360 -7.69 -2.75 6.12
C LYS A 360 -8.71 -2.05 7.03
N PHE A 361 -8.65 -2.34 8.32
CA PHE A 361 -9.33 -1.58 9.36
C PHE A 361 -8.30 -0.69 10.05
N ILE A 362 -8.54 0.62 10.03
CA ILE A 362 -7.66 1.63 10.61
C ILE A 362 -8.35 2.16 11.85
N TYR A 363 -7.80 1.84 13.02
CA TYR A 363 -8.23 2.38 14.31
C TYR A 363 -7.42 3.64 14.60
N THR A 364 -8.10 4.76 14.75
CA THR A 364 -7.50 6.07 15.05
C THR A 364 -7.96 6.52 16.43
N PHE A 365 -7.02 6.79 17.33
CA PHE A 365 -7.32 7.24 18.68
C PHE A 365 -7.68 8.73 18.72
N ALA A 366 -8.59 9.11 19.62
CA ALA A 366 -8.82 10.51 19.96
C ALA A 366 -7.59 11.10 20.68
N ASP A 367 -7.44 12.42 20.66
CA ASP A 367 -6.27 13.12 21.20
C ASP A 367 -6.00 12.81 22.68
N GLU A 368 -7.06 12.71 23.48
CA GLU A 368 -6.98 12.41 24.92
C GLU A 368 -6.93 10.91 25.24
N ALA A 369 -7.26 10.06 24.26
CA ALA A 369 -7.33 8.62 24.49
C ALA A 369 -5.93 8.03 24.66
N VAL A 370 -5.76 7.22 25.69
CA VAL A 370 -4.48 6.55 25.98
C VAL A 370 -4.64 5.05 25.85
N CYS A 371 -4.24 4.50 24.71
CA CYS A 371 -4.16 3.05 24.55
C CYS A 371 -2.85 2.54 25.18
N THR A 372 -2.96 1.75 26.25
CA THR A 372 -1.82 1.15 26.96
C THR A 372 -1.65 -0.33 26.66
N GLN A 373 -2.69 -1.00 26.13
CA GLN A 373 -2.61 -2.42 25.79
C GLN A 373 -3.50 -2.75 24.59
N VAL A 374 -2.99 -3.62 23.72
CA VAL A 374 -3.70 -4.11 22.53
C VAL A 374 -3.73 -5.62 22.59
N GLU A 375 -4.94 -6.18 22.56
CA GLU A 375 -5.18 -7.61 22.54
C GLU A 375 -5.95 -8.05 21.30
N TYR A 376 -5.84 -9.32 20.96
CA TYR A 376 -6.69 -9.95 19.95
C TYR A 376 -7.02 -11.37 20.41
N GLY A 377 -8.32 -11.66 20.51
CA GLY A 377 -8.78 -12.85 21.22
C GLY A 377 -8.29 -12.86 22.67
N ARG A 378 -7.46 -13.84 23.02
CA ARG A 378 -6.86 -13.99 24.38
C ARG A 378 -5.40 -13.56 24.45
N ARG A 379 -4.85 -13.02 23.37
CA ARG A 379 -3.41 -12.74 23.24
C ARG A 379 -3.15 -11.25 23.39
N ILE A 380 -2.25 -10.89 24.31
CA ILE A 380 -1.70 -9.53 24.40
C ILE A 380 -0.64 -9.37 23.32
N PHE A 381 -0.87 -8.46 22.37
CA PHE A 381 0.07 -8.17 21.29
C PHE A 381 1.06 -7.09 21.65
N TRP A 382 0.58 -6.10 22.38
CA TRP A 382 1.40 -4.99 22.81
C TRP A 382 0.89 -4.49 24.15
N LYS A 383 1.83 -4.15 25.01
CA LYS A 383 1.61 -3.50 26.29
C LYS A 383 2.62 -2.37 26.41
N SER A 384 2.15 -1.19 26.77
CA SER A 384 2.95 0.00 26.94
C SER A 384 3.96 -0.19 28.07
N LYS A 385 5.13 0.40 27.90
CA LYS A 385 6.15 0.51 28.95
C LYS A 385 6.18 1.97 29.43
N PRO A 386 6.51 2.24 30.70
CA PRO A 386 6.71 3.60 31.19
C PRO A 386 7.67 4.38 30.28
N GLY A 387 7.28 5.60 29.89
CA GLY A 387 8.05 6.47 29.00
C GLY A 387 7.99 6.12 27.49
N GLN A 388 7.24 5.09 27.08
CA GLN A 388 7.05 4.80 25.66
C GLN A 388 6.02 5.75 25.03
N ASN A 389 6.28 6.20 23.80
CA ASN A 389 5.33 6.94 22.98
C ASN A 389 3.99 6.21 22.88
N LYS A 390 2.89 6.98 22.90
CA LYS A 390 1.54 6.47 22.67
C LYS A 390 1.39 5.99 21.20
N PRO A 391 0.63 4.92 20.94
CA PRO A 391 0.30 4.54 19.57
C PRO A 391 -0.62 5.60 18.94
N LEU A 392 -0.39 5.90 17.67
CA LEU A 392 -1.18 6.84 16.89
C LEU A 392 -2.33 6.13 16.16
N TYR A 393 -2.01 4.97 15.59
CA TYR A 393 -2.94 4.18 14.79
C TYR A 393 -2.72 2.69 15.01
N ILE A 394 -3.78 1.91 14.80
CA ILE A 394 -3.67 0.47 14.63
C ILE A 394 -4.27 0.09 13.27
N VAL A 395 -3.50 -0.63 12.46
CA VAL A 395 -3.92 -1.08 11.14
C VAL A 395 -4.04 -2.60 11.15
N CYS A 396 -5.26 -3.10 11.01
CA CYS A 396 -5.54 -4.52 10.87
C CYS A 396 -5.80 -4.85 9.40
N SER A 397 -4.90 -5.59 8.77
CA SER A 397 -5.06 -6.04 7.39
C SER A 397 -5.90 -7.32 7.33
N TYR A 398 -7.03 -7.29 6.62
CA TYR A 398 -7.98 -8.40 6.58
C TYR A 398 -7.39 -9.66 5.94
N TRP A 399 -6.78 -9.51 4.76
CA TRP A 399 -6.26 -10.64 3.97
C TRP A 399 -4.93 -11.19 4.48
N THR A 400 -3.99 -10.30 4.78
CA THR A 400 -2.68 -10.70 5.28
C THR A 400 -2.75 -11.13 6.74
N ARG A 401 -3.84 -10.82 7.45
CA ARG A 401 -4.03 -11.10 8.88
C ARG A 401 -2.86 -10.53 9.69
N ARG A 402 -2.43 -9.31 9.35
CA ARG A 402 -1.35 -8.59 10.06
C ARG A 402 -1.93 -7.42 10.85
N ILE A 403 -1.40 -7.20 12.05
CA ILE A 403 -1.69 -6.00 12.84
C ILE A 403 -0.42 -5.14 12.88
N GLN A 404 -0.59 -3.85 12.58
CA GLN A 404 0.46 -2.84 12.69
C GLN A 404 0.03 -1.85 13.78
N ILE A 405 0.87 -1.64 14.80
CA ILE A 405 0.70 -0.59 15.80
C ILE A 405 1.72 0.49 15.47
N ILE A 406 1.22 1.65 15.04
CA ILE A 406 2.03 2.72 14.48
C ILE A 406 2.28 3.77 15.57
N PHE A 407 3.54 4.08 15.80
CA PHE A 407 4.03 5.16 16.66
C PHE A 407 4.68 6.24 15.78
N GLN A 408 5.06 7.36 16.39
CA GLN A 408 5.76 8.43 15.68
C GLN A 408 7.12 7.99 15.09
N ASP A 409 7.84 7.10 15.78
CA ASP A 409 9.22 6.71 15.46
C ASP A 409 9.37 5.26 15.00
N LYS A 410 8.31 4.45 15.08
CA LYS A 410 8.36 3.02 14.77
C LYS A 410 6.99 2.42 14.45
N ILE A 411 6.99 1.25 13.82
CA ILE A 411 5.83 0.40 13.58
C ILE A 411 6.09 -0.94 14.25
N VAL A 412 5.21 -1.37 15.14
CA VAL A 412 5.21 -2.73 15.72
C VAL A 412 4.29 -3.61 14.90
N LEU A 413 4.80 -4.74 14.42
CA LEU A 413 4.16 -5.62 13.45
C LEU A 413 4.00 -7.02 14.04
N THR A 414 2.81 -7.59 13.91
CA THR A 414 2.57 -9.00 14.26
C THR A 414 1.75 -9.69 13.17
N ASP A 415 2.06 -10.97 12.95
CA ASP A 415 1.32 -11.83 12.01
C ASP A 415 0.38 -12.73 12.81
N LEU A 416 -0.93 -12.56 12.61
CA LEU A 416 -1.97 -13.32 13.28
C LEU A 416 -2.07 -14.75 12.77
N LYS A 417 -1.53 -15.07 11.58
CA LYS A 417 -1.52 -16.44 11.06
C LYS A 417 -0.64 -17.36 11.89
N ASN A 418 0.34 -16.79 12.61
CA ASN A 418 1.22 -17.52 13.49
C ASN A 418 0.96 -17.10 14.94
N PRO A 419 0.29 -17.93 15.76
CA PRO A 419 -0.01 -17.61 17.16
C PRO A 419 1.25 -17.40 18.02
N ASN A 420 2.41 -17.86 17.54
CA ASN A 420 3.71 -17.69 18.19
C ASN A 420 4.54 -16.53 17.60
N SER A 421 3.99 -15.76 16.66
CA SER A 421 4.70 -14.64 16.02
C SER A 421 5.10 -13.59 17.06
N ILE A 422 6.39 -13.46 17.35
CA ILE A 422 6.89 -12.40 18.22
C ILE A 422 6.70 -11.06 17.49
N PRO A 423 6.08 -10.04 18.13
CA PRO A 423 5.97 -8.71 17.53
C PRO A 423 7.35 -8.20 17.12
N SER A 424 7.48 -7.83 15.85
CA SER A 424 8.70 -7.23 15.31
C SER A 424 8.55 -5.71 15.28
N SER A 425 9.64 -4.98 15.52
CA SER A 425 9.63 -3.52 15.47
C SER A 425 10.41 -3.04 14.25
N LEU A 426 9.82 -2.15 13.47
CA LEU A 426 10.45 -1.46 12.36
C LEU A 426 10.58 0.02 12.71
N LYS A 427 11.79 0.58 12.66
CA LYS A 427 11.98 2.02 12.87
C LYS A 427 11.47 2.80 11.66
N ILE A 428 10.76 3.90 11.91
CA ILE A 428 10.41 4.87 10.88
C ILE A 428 11.66 5.75 10.67
N PRO A 429 12.22 5.81 9.46
CA PRO A 429 13.42 6.56 9.17
C PRO A 429 13.20 8.06 9.41
N PRO A 430 13.92 8.68 10.38
CA PRO A 430 13.74 10.10 10.70
C PRO A 430 14.20 11.04 9.57
N GLU A 431 14.92 10.51 8.58
CA GLU A 431 15.35 11.25 7.41
C GLU A 431 14.21 11.74 6.51
N ILE A 432 13.04 11.10 6.53
CA ILE A 432 11.89 11.52 5.73
C ILE A 432 11.07 12.56 6.51
N SER A 433 10.77 13.67 5.86
CA SER A 433 9.91 14.70 6.41
C SER A 433 9.04 15.32 5.32
N LEU A 434 7.78 15.54 5.66
CA LEU A 434 6.78 16.17 4.79
C LEU A 434 6.52 17.59 5.28
N TYR A 435 6.16 18.48 4.36
CA TYR A 435 5.91 19.90 4.63
C TYR A 435 4.69 20.38 3.84
N LYS A 436 4.00 21.38 4.40
CA LYS A 436 2.97 22.17 3.71
C LYS A 436 3.38 23.64 3.67
N THR A 437 2.77 24.38 2.76
CA THR A 437 2.83 25.85 2.75
C THR A 437 1.61 26.36 3.51
N ASN A 438 1.82 27.16 4.55
CA ASN A 438 0.71 27.77 5.29
C ASN A 438 0.16 29.01 4.56
N GLU A 439 -0.87 29.64 5.11
CA GLU A 439 -1.53 30.82 4.52
C GLU A 439 -0.58 32.02 4.32
N GLN A 440 0.49 32.13 5.11
CA GLN A 440 1.51 33.18 4.94
C GLN A 440 2.58 32.84 3.90
N GLY A 441 2.43 31.74 3.16
CA GLY A 441 3.43 31.26 2.21
C GLY A 441 4.65 30.60 2.86
N LYS A 442 4.66 30.40 4.18
CA LYS A 442 5.78 29.79 4.91
C LYS A 442 5.70 28.27 4.85
N THR A 443 6.83 27.62 4.59
CA THR A 443 6.97 26.16 4.65
C THR A 443 6.99 25.68 6.10
N VAL A 444 6.02 24.84 6.48
CA VAL A 444 5.85 24.27 7.83
C VAL A 444 5.92 22.75 7.75
N ARG A 445 6.65 22.13 8.67
CA ARG A 445 6.79 20.67 8.74
C ARG A 445 5.46 20.04 9.18
N LEU A 446 5.03 19.01 8.45
CA LEU A 446 3.90 18.18 8.84
C LEU A 446 4.26 17.31 10.05
N ASN A 447 3.34 17.21 11.00
CA ASN A 447 3.47 16.34 12.16
C ASN A 447 2.68 15.04 11.94
N CYS A 448 2.70 14.15 12.93
CA CYS A 448 2.09 12.82 12.84
C CYS A 448 0.56 12.80 12.79
N ARG A 449 -0.10 13.96 12.96
CA ARG A 449 -1.55 14.14 12.75
C ARG A 449 -1.89 14.58 11.33
N ASP A 450 -0.90 15.06 10.57
CA ASP A 450 -1.10 15.50 9.19
C ASP A 450 -0.99 14.35 8.18
N TYR A 451 -0.39 13.22 8.57
CA TYR A 451 -0.23 12.04 7.74
C TYR A 451 -0.03 10.79 8.60
N ARG A 452 -0.31 9.61 8.04
CA ARG A 452 -0.03 8.31 8.66
C ARG A 452 1.06 7.56 7.91
N VAL A 453 1.82 6.73 8.63
CA VAL A 453 2.84 5.86 8.04
C VAL A 453 2.36 4.42 8.07
N GLU A 454 2.23 3.81 6.89
CA GLU A 454 1.86 2.42 6.73
C GLU A 454 3.04 1.60 6.19
N LEU A 455 3.14 0.34 6.59
CA LEU A 455 4.02 -0.61 5.91
C LEU A 455 3.30 -1.22 4.71
N ASN A 456 3.87 -1.02 3.52
CA ASN A 456 3.47 -1.72 2.29
C ASN A 456 3.98 -3.18 2.35
N PRO A 457 3.27 -4.17 1.75
CA PRO A 457 3.76 -5.54 1.51
C PRO A 457 5.27 -5.68 1.23
N CYS A 458 5.88 -4.77 0.46
CA CYS A 458 7.31 -4.79 0.12
C CYS A 458 8.26 -4.31 1.24
N LYS A 459 7.76 -4.11 2.48
CA LYS A 459 8.47 -3.40 3.56
C LYS A 459 8.89 -1.96 3.22
N LYS A 460 8.27 -1.38 2.18
CA LYS A 460 8.38 0.04 1.83
C LYS A 460 7.48 0.82 2.80
N LEU A 461 7.94 1.98 3.25
CA LEU A 461 7.15 2.85 4.13
C LEU A 461 6.33 3.80 3.29
N ARG A 462 5.02 3.78 3.50
CA ARG A 462 4.08 4.65 2.80
C ARG A 462 3.57 5.72 3.73
N TYR A 463 3.83 6.97 3.41
CA TYR A 463 3.35 8.15 4.11
C TYR A 463 2.08 8.60 3.41
N VAL A 464 0.92 8.28 3.97
CA VAL A 464 -0.39 8.67 3.43
C VAL A 464 -0.79 9.99 4.07
N VAL A 465 -0.85 11.04 3.25
CA VAL A 465 -1.22 12.37 3.69
C VAL A 465 -2.72 12.38 3.97
N ASN A 466 -3.14 13.02 5.06
CA ASN A 466 -4.57 13.16 5.35
C ASN A 466 -5.22 14.08 4.31
N GLU A 467 -6.47 13.82 3.97
CA GLU A 467 -7.13 14.46 2.81
C GLU A 467 -7.29 15.98 2.96
N GLU A 468 -7.32 16.48 4.21
CA GLU A 468 -7.38 17.92 4.54
C GLU A 468 -6.01 18.62 4.47
N VAL A 469 -4.93 17.87 4.19
CA VAL A 469 -3.56 18.37 4.24
C VAL A 469 -2.94 18.43 2.85
N ASN A 470 -2.65 19.66 2.42
CA ASN A 470 -1.95 19.91 1.17
C ASN A 470 -0.44 19.81 1.37
N CYS A 471 0.12 18.61 1.23
CA CYS A 471 1.58 18.42 1.28
C CYS A 471 2.24 19.02 0.03
N THR A 472 3.08 20.05 0.23
CA THR A 472 3.73 20.79 -0.85
C THR A 472 5.20 20.43 -1.02
N GLU A 473 5.83 19.75 -0.07
CA GLU A 473 7.25 19.42 -0.17
C GLU A 473 7.62 18.16 0.63
N LEU A 474 8.47 17.32 0.03
CA LEU A 474 9.06 16.13 0.64
C LEU A 474 10.57 16.32 0.73
N ARG A 475 11.12 16.10 1.92
CA ARG A 475 12.56 16.13 2.17
C ARG A 475 13.10 14.77 2.64
N HIS A 476 14.33 14.48 2.23
CA HIS A 476 15.13 13.36 2.72
C HIS A 476 16.46 13.90 3.27
N LYS A 477 16.71 13.70 4.56
CA LYS A 477 17.87 14.26 5.29
C LYS A 477 17.98 15.78 5.13
N GLY A 478 16.84 16.48 5.24
CA GLY A 478 16.74 17.93 5.12
C GLY A 478 16.86 18.48 3.69
N ARG A 479 17.19 17.66 2.70
CA ARG A 479 17.25 18.05 1.28
C ARG A 479 15.90 17.83 0.60
N VAL A 480 15.45 18.78 -0.21
CA VAL A 480 14.22 18.67 -1.00
C VAL A 480 14.38 17.59 -2.07
N VAL A 481 13.48 16.60 -2.06
CA VAL A 481 13.41 15.52 -3.06
C VAL A 481 12.33 15.82 -4.07
N TRP A 482 11.19 16.27 -3.57
CA TRP A 482 10.03 16.62 -4.37
C TRP A 482 9.42 17.91 -3.82
N LYS A 483 8.97 18.77 -4.73
CA LYS A 483 8.28 20.02 -4.43
C LYS A 483 7.12 20.20 -5.39
N TYR A 484 5.95 20.49 -4.84
CA TYR A 484 4.75 20.83 -5.59
C TYR A 484 5.00 22.13 -6.38
N LYS A 485 4.65 22.12 -7.67
CA LYS A 485 4.67 23.30 -8.54
C LYS A 485 3.26 23.64 -8.99
N GLU A 486 2.58 22.65 -9.56
CA GLU A 486 1.23 22.74 -10.10
C GLU A 486 0.64 21.33 -10.24
N GLY A 487 -0.69 21.24 -10.43
CA GLY A 487 -1.39 19.99 -10.75
C GLY A 487 -2.01 19.27 -9.54
N PRO A 488 -2.20 17.94 -9.61
CA PRO A 488 -2.86 17.20 -8.53
C PRO A 488 -1.96 17.12 -7.28
N ILE A 489 -2.59 17.24 -6.12
CA ILE A 489 -1.93 17.07 -4.82
C ILE A 489 -1.58 15.58 -4.64
N PRO A 490 -0.38 15.25 -4.14
CA PRO A 490 -0.01 13.86 -3.91
C PRO A 490 -0.87 13.24 -2.79
N LEU A 491 -1.31 12.00 -3.03
CA LEU A 491 -2.07 11.22 -2.05
C LEU A 491 -1.15 10.53 -1.04
N SER A 492 0.03 10.12 -1.48
CA SER A 492 0.99 9.45 -0.59
C SER A 492 2.41 9.45 -1.16
N PHE A 493 3.36 9.19 -0.27
CA PHE A 493 4.77 9.01 -0.61
C PHE A 493 5.20 7.60 -0.21
N VAL A 494 5.97 6.91 -1.04
CA VAL A 494 6.49 5.57 -0.75
C VAL A 494 8.01 5.63 -0.72
N TYR A 495 8.61 5.28 0.41
CA TYR A 495 10.05 5.24 0.60
C TYR A 495 10.55 3.80 0.74
N SER A 496 11.58 3.46 -0.04
CA SER A 496 12.34 2.22 0.08
C SER A 496 13.77 2.53 0.51
N SER A 497 14.13 2.23 1.75
CA SER A 497 15.52 2.38 2.21
C SER A 497 16.47 1.41 1.51
N ILE A 498 15.97 0.21 1.17
CA ILE A 498 16.75 -0.85 0.51
C ILE A 498 17.08 -0.44 -0.94
N LEU A 499 16.06 -0.04 -1.70
CA LEU A 499 16.23 0.37 -3.10
C LEU A 499 16.73 1.80 -3.23
N LYS A 500 16.71 2.57 -2.13
CA LYS A 500 16.98 4.01 -2.11
C LYS A 500 16.10 4.76 -3.12
N THR A 501 14.81 4.42 -3.12
CA THR A 501 13.79 5.03 -3.96
C THR A 501 12.76 5.80 -3.12
N ILE A 502 12.23 6.87 -3.73
CA ILE A 502 11.08 7.61 -3.25
C ILE A 502 10.09 7.71 -4.40
N SER A 503 8.83 7.35 -4.16
CA SER A 503 7.76 7.51 -5.13
C SER A 503 6.68 8.43 -4.58
N VAL A 504 6.20 9.35 -5.40
CA VAL A 504 5.13 10.29 -5.13
C VAL A 504 3.90 9.81 -5.89
N ALA A 505 2.90 9.35 -5.19
CA ALA A 505 1.68 8.80 -5.77
C ALA A 505 0.59 9.88 -5.83
N TYR A 506 0.04 10.08 -7.01
CA TYR A 506 -1.09 10.95 -7.31
C TYR A 506 -2.31 10.11 -7.68
N LYS A 507 -3.45 10.77 -7.88
CA LYS A 507 -4.65 10.13 -8.41
C LYS A 507 -4.49 9.62 -9.84
N THR A 508 -3.64 10.28 -10.64
CA THR A 508 -3.45 10.04 -12.08
C THR A 508 -2.18 9.25 -12.41
N GLY A 509 -1.35 8.92 -11.42
CA GLY A 509 -0.10 8.21 -11.68
C GLY A 509 0.89 8.32 -10.53
N THR A 510 2.12 7.90 -10.78
CA THR A 510 3.19 7.92 -9.78
C THR A 510 4.46 8.49 -10.40
N ARG A 511 5.17 9.36 -9.67
CA ARG A 511 6.50 9.85 -10.05
C ARG A 511 7.54 9.30 -9.09
N SER A 512 8.59 8.71 -9.61
CA SER A 512 9.63 8.07 -8.80
C SER A 512 10.96 8.82 -8.88
N TYR A 513 11.74 8.67 -7.82
CA TYR A 513 13.04 9.30 -7.60
C TYR A 513 14.01 8.23 -7.09
N GLN A 514 15.21 8.17 -7.66
CA GLN A 514 16.28 7.27 -7.29
C GLN A 514 17.45 8.07 -6.71
N LEU A 515 18.04 7.59 -5.61
CA LEU A 515 19.24 8.24 -5.05
C LEU A 515 20.49 7.77 -5.81
N GLU A 516 21.07 8.67 -6.61
CA GLU A 516 22.29 8.44 -7.39
C GLU A 516 23.37 9.43 -6.95
N LEU A 517 24.55 8.93 -6.57
CA LEU A 517 25.69 9.76 -6.14
C LEU A 517 25.34 10.80 -5.05
N GLY A 518 24.36 10.49 -4.19
CA GLY A 518 23.92 11.38 -3.10
C GLY A 518 22.90 12.45 -3.51
N GLN A 519 22.41 12.42 -4.74
CA GLN A 519 21.35 13.28 -5.27
C GLN A 519 20.12 12.45 -5.67
N TRP A 520 18.94 13.01 -5.48
CA TRP A 520 17.70 12.36 -5.90
C TRP A 520 17.39 12.76 -7.34
N VAL A 521 17.45 11.78 -8.24
CA VAL A 521 17.20 11.98 -9.67
C VAL A 521 15.82 11.41 -10.00
N PRO A 522 14.95 12.14 -10.71
CA PRO A 522 13.68 11.59 -11.16
C PRO A 522 13.93 10.43 -12.12
N THR A 523 13.23 9.31 -11.93
CA THR A 523 13.23 8.19 -12.87
C THR A 523 12.12 8.42 -13.90
N GLU A 524 12.27 7.87 -15.12
CA GLU A 524 11.23 7.95 -16.15
C GLU A 524 9.88 7.50 -15.60
N THR A 525 8.84 8.30 -15.85
CA THR A 525 7.50 8.09 -15.33
C THR A 525 6.87 6.93 -16.09
N THR A 526 6.56 5.83 -15.43
CA THR A 526 5.60 4.85 -15.96
C THR A 526 4.20 5.44 -15.77
N ASN A 527 3.70 6.14 -16.79
CA ASN A 527 2.30 6.56 -16.81
C ASN A 527 1.44 5.29 -16.78
N THR A 528 0.73 5.10 -15.68
CA THR A 528 -0.29 4.06 -15.53
C THR A 528 -1.60 4.68 -16.00
N ASN A 529 -1.78 4.77 -17.32
CA ASN A 529 -3.07 5.09 -17.91
C ASN A 529 -4.01 3.89 -17.78
#